data_AF-A0A919TSF8-F1
#
_entry.id   AF-A0A919TSF8-F1
#
_cell.length_a   1.000
_cell.length_b   1.000
_cell.length_c   1.000
_cell.angle_alpha   90.00
_cell.angle_beta   90.00
_cell.angle_gamma   90.00
#
_symmetry.space_group_name_H-M   'P 1'
#
loop_
_entity.id
_entity.type
_entity.pdbx_description
1 polymer ?
#
loop_
_entity_poly.entity_id
_entity_poly.type
_entity_poly.pdbx_seq_one_letter_code
_entity_poly.pdbx_strand_id
1 'polypeptide(L)'
;MNRIGPGGVISIPGELCEASVKETQKASVKESHRVIGHGEVVRGAVRQFRLQGSVDMEMLATQLAVSRATLYRVAGSRDALLGNALWLLGDRLLARSRAARRQRGPDGVIEVSRRFAERLRAARSMRRFVGAEPQTAARVLFTPSGEVHRRAILAQRDIFVEAGAGRSSDDLFPLAFLYVRIMESVLYGELFSGRAVEFPTAERALRGLLPD
;
A
#
# COMPACT_ATOMS: atom_id res chain seq x y z
N MET A 1 -31.27 -7.26 -85.12
CA MET A 1 -31.64 -5.83 -85.13
C MET A 1 -30.65 -5.05 -84.27
N ASN A 2 -30.04 -4.03 -84.88
CA ASN A 2 -29.17 -3.02 -84.27
C ASN A 2 -29.89 -2.18 -83.19
N ARG A 3 -29.16 -1.73 -82.16
CA ARG A 3 -28.62 -0.36 -82.07
C ARG A 3 -27.69 -0.18 -80.85
N ILE A 4 -26.58 0.52 -81.12
CA ILE A 4 -25.50 0.92 -80.20
C ILE A 4 -25.68 2.41 -79.85
N GLY A 5 -25.33 2.78 -78.61
CA GLY A 5 -24.72 4.08 -78.23
C GLY A 5 -25.49 4.92 -77.19
N PRO A 6 -24.84 5.90 -76.51
CA PRO A 6 -23.54 5.80 -75.83
C PRO A 6 -23.51 6.51 -74.43
N GLY A 7 -22.47 6.23 -73.64
CA GLY A 7 -21.82 7.23 -72.75
C GLY A 7 -22.46 7.54 -71.40
N GLY A 8 -21.76 7.18 -70.31
CA GLY A 8 -22.06 7.66 -68.96
C GLY A 8 -21.04 7.18 -67.94
N VAL A 9 -19.86 7.81 -67.90
CA VAL A 9 -18.88 7.63 -66.82
C VAL A 9 -19.42 8.39 -65.60
N ILE A 10 -19.86 7.66 -64.57
CA ILE A 10 -20.14 8.25 -63.26
C ILE A 10 -18.92 8.00 -62.38
N SER A 11 -18.06 9.03 -62.30
CA SER A 11 -17.09 9.17 -61.22
C SER A 11 -17.85 9.32 -59.90
N ILE A 12 -17.69 8.37 -58.99
CA ILE A 12 -18.11 8.53 -57.59
C ILE A 12 -17.01 9.34 -56.89
N PRO A 13 -17.29 10.52 -56.31
CA PRO A 13 -16.33 11.23 -55.48
C PRO A 13 -16.14 10.45 -54.18
N GLY A 14 -14.88 10.07 -53.90
CA GLY A 14 -14.47 9.56 -52.60
C GLY A 14 -14.43 10.70 -51.58
N GLU A 15 -15.50 10.87 -50.82
CA GLU A 15 -15.54 11.84 -49.72
C GLU A 15 -16.58 11.45 -48.65
N LEU A 16 -16.54 10.21 -48.16
CA LEU A 16 -17.34 9.79 -47.01
C LEU A 16 -16.56 9.04 -45.92
N CYS A 17 -15.22 8.95 -46.03
CA CYS A 17 -14.41 8.18 -45.08
C CYS A 17 -13.59 9.02 -44.08
N GLU A 18 -13.50 10.35 -44.25
CA GLU A 18 -12.68 11.17 -43.33
C GLU A 18 -13.41 11.63 -42.07
N ALA A 19 -14.73 11.86 -42.13
CA ALA A 19 -15.49 12.35 -40.99
C ALA A 19 -15.61 11.29 -39.88
N SER A 20 -15.83 10.02 -40.26
CA SER A 20 -15.92 8.90 -39.31
C SER A 20 -14.59 8.60 -38.63
N VAL A 21 -13.46 8.79 -39.32
CA VAL A 21 -12.12 8.58 -38.74
C VAL A 21 -11.76 9.71 -37.76
N LYS A 22 -12.10 10.97 -38.08
CA LYS A 22 -11.84 12.12 -37.21
C LYS A 22 -12.61 12.06 -35.89
N GLU A 23 -13.81 11.49 -35.87
CA GLU A 23 -14.64 11.38 -34.67
C GLU A 23 -14.18 10.24 -33.74
N THR A 24 -13.77 9.10 -34.29
CA THR A 24 -13.15 8.00 -33.52
C THR A 24 -11.79 8.41 -32.93
N GLN A 25 -11.02 9.23 -33.65
CA GLN A 25 -9.72 9.72 -33.19
C GLN A 25 -9.85 10.81 -32.11
N LYS A 26 -10.89 11.66 -32.18
CA LYS A 26 -11.20 12.64 -31.12
C LYS A 26 -11.69 11.99 -29.83
N ALA A 27 -12.42 10.87 -29.91
CA ALA A 27 -12.83 10.09 -28.75
C ALA A 27 -11.64 9.36 -28.09
N SER A 28 -10.74 8.77 -28.90
CA SER A 28 -9.53 8.08 -28.43
C SER A 28 -8.49 9.01 -27.78
N VAL A 29 -8.34 10.25 -28.26
CA VAL A 29 -7.44 11.25 -27.65
C VAL A 29 -8.01 11.79 -26.33
N LYS A 30 -9.33 11.81 -26.14
CA LYS A 30 -9.98 12.37 -24.94
C LYS A 30 -9.92 11.44 -23.72
N GLU A 31 -9.65 10.15 -23.91
CA GLU A 31 -9.34 9.20 -22.82
C GLU A 31 -7.89 9.34 -22.30
N SER A 32 -7.01 10.03 -23.04
CA SER A 32 -5.55 10.02 -22.80
C SER A 32 -5.02 11.08 -21.82
N HIS A 33 -5.88 11.79 -21.09
CA HIS A 33 -5.45 12.71 -20.02
C HIS A 33 -6.10 12.40 -18.67
N ARG A 34 -6.25 11.12 -18.34
CA ARG A 34 -6.58 10.74 -16.97
C ARG A 34 -5.41 11.13 -16.07
N VAL A 35 -5.57 12.22 -15.31
CA VAL A 35 -4.57 12.68 -14.34
C VAL A 35 -4.34 11.53 -13.36
N ILE A 36 -3.14 10.95 -13.39
CA ILE A 36 -2.82 9.83 -12.52
C ILE A 36 -2.88 10.30 -11.07
N GLY A 37 -3.79 9.68 -10.31
CA GLY A 37 -3.99 10.01 -8.90
C GLY A 37 -3.00 9.29 -8.00
N HIS A 38 -2.70 9.87 -6.84
CA HIS A 38 -1.86 9.25 -5.81
C HIS A 38 -2.33 7.82 -5.46
N GLY A 39 -3.65 7.61 -5.30
CA GLY A 39 -4.20 6.30 -5.00
C GLY A 39 -3.96 5.24 -6.09
N GLU A 40 -3.85 5.65 -7.36
CA GLU A 40 -3.54 4.73 -8.46
C GLU A 40 -2.08 4.29 -8.43
N VAL A 41 -1.17 5.25 -8.21
CA VAL A 41 0.25 5.01 -8.01
C VAL A 41 0.48 4.05 -6.83
N VAL A 42 -0.18 4.29 -5.68
CA VAL A 42 -0.10 3.40 -4.51
C VAL A 42 -0.64 2.00 -4.82
N ARG A 43 -1.76 1.88 -5.54
CA ARG A 43 -2.27 0.55 -5.95
C ARG A 43 -1.30 -0.19 -6.87
N GLY A 44 -0.62 0.52 -7.77
CA GLY A 44 0.45 -0.04 -8.60
C GLY A 44 1.61 -0.56 -7.76
N ALA A 45 2.12 0.26 -6.84
CA ALA A 45 3.18 -0.13 -5.91
C ALA A 45 2.79 -1.33 -5.04
N VAL A 46 1.53 -1.41 -4.57
CA VAL A 46 1.03 -2.56 -3.80
C VAL A 46 1.04 -3.85 -4.63
N ARG A 47 0.65 -3.79 -5.91
CA ARG A 47 0.70 -4.96 -6.80
C ARG A 47 2.14 -5.42 -7.00
N GLN A 48 3.05 -4.50 -7.29
CA GLN A 48 4.46 -4.81 -7.48
C GLN A 48 5.10 -5.37 -6.21
N PHE A 49 4.87 -4.73 -5.06
CA PHE A 49 5.41 -5.17 -3.77
C PHE A 49 4.93 -6.57 -3.39
N ARG A 50 3.66 -6.92 -3.61
CA ARG A 50 3.15 -8.27 -3.31
C ARG A 50 3.85 -9.37 -4.11
N LEU A 51 4.25 -9.07 -5.34
CA LEU A 51 4.92 -10.03 -6.23
C LEU A 51 6.43 -10.08 -5.98
N GLN A 52 7.06 -8.91 -5.78
CA GLN A 52 8.50 -8.76 -5.84
C GLN A 52 9.15 -8.49 -4.48
N GLY A 53 8.40 -8.07 -3.47
CA GLY A 53 8.97 -7.58 -2.20
C GLY A 53 9.78 -6.30 -2.36
N SER A 54 9.53 -5.53 -3.42
CA SER A 54 10.20 -4.27 -3.73
C SER A 54 9.30 -3.43 -4.64
N VAL A 55 9.62 -2.14 -4.79
CA VAL A 55 9.01 -1.22 -5.76
C VAL A 55 10.13 -0.63 -6.61
N ASP A 56 10.15 -0.98 -7.88
CA ASP A 56 11.01 -0.38 -8.89
C ASP A 56 10.25 0.78 -9.55
N MET A 57 10.78 2.00 -9.41
CA MET A 57 10.11 3.22 -9.87
C MET A 57 10.07 3.35 -11.39
N GLU A 58 11.05 2.79 -12.10
CA GLU A 58 11.09 2.86 -13.56
C GLU A 58 10.07 1.88 -14.15
N MET A 59 10.10 0.63 -13.69
CA MET A 59 9.14 -0.38 -14.07
C MET A 59 7.71 0.03 -13.74
N LEU A 60 7.50 0.66 -12.57
CA LEU A 60 6.18 1.15 -12.17
C LEU A 60 5.70 2.29 -13.07
N ALA A 61 6.58 3.23 -13.45
CA ALA A 61 6.24 4.31 -14.37
C ALA A 61 5.80 3.76 -15.74
N THR A 62 6.55 2.79 -16.27
CA THR A 62 6.20 2.08 -17.52
C THR A 62 4.86 1.37 -17.40
N GLN A 63 4.62 0.63 -16.32
CA GLN A 63 3.36 -0.09 -16.08
C GLN A 63 2.15 0.83 -15.97
N LEU A 64 2.35 2.05 -15.46
CA LEU A 64 1.31 3.06 -15.32
C LEU A 64 1.20 3.99 -16.54
N ALA A 65 2.00 3.76 -17.58
CA ALA A 65 2.06 4.59 -18.79
C ALA A 65 2.30 6.09 -18.50
N VAL A 66 3.16 6.40 -17.53
CA VAL A 66 3.54 7.78 -17.18
C VAL A 66 5.04 7.97 -17.21
N SER A 67 5.48 9.22 -17.39
CA SER A 67 6.91 9.53 -17.25
C SER A 67 7.38 9.35 -15.80
N ARG A 68 8.66 9.01 -15.62
CA ARG A 68 9.29 8.92 -14.29
C ARG A 68 9.13 10.22 -13.49
N ALA A 69 9.27 11.37 -14.14
CA ALA A 69 9.05 12.67 -13.52
C ALA A 69 7.62 12.84 -12.98
N THR A 70 6.61 12.38 -13.73
CA THR A 70 5.22 12.39 -13.29
C THR A 70 5.01 11.47 -12.09
N LEU A 71 5.58 10.27 -12.11
CA LEU A 71 5.50 9.33 -11.00
C LEU A 71 6.09 9.93 -9.71
N TYR A 72 7.31 10.48 -9.76
CA TYR A 72 7.93 11.08 -8.57
C TYR A 72 7.17 12.31 -8.07
N ARG A 73 6.61 13.14 -8.96
CA ARG A 73 5.76 14.27 -8.55
C ARG A 73 4.52 13.82 -7.77
N VAL A 74 3.91 12.71 -8.15
CA VAL A 74 2.69 12.18 -7.51
C VAL A 74 3.00 11.32 -6.27
N ALA A 75 4.13 10.60 -6.30
CA ALA A 75 4.58 9.72 -5.22
C ALA A 75 5.35 10.47 -4.12
N GLY A 76 5.97 11.61 -4.45
CA GLY A 76 6.97 12.29 -3.64
C GLY A 76 8.34 11.61 -3.74
N SER A 77 8.47 10.44 -3.12
CA SER A 77 9.70 9.64 -3.13
C SER A 77 9.40 8.14 -3.20
N ARG A 78 10.43 7.33 -3.48
CA ARG A 78 10.30 5.86 -3.42
C ARG A 78 9.93 5.40 -2.01
N ASP A 79 10.54 5.98 -0.98
CA ASP A 79 10.29 5.63 0.41
C ASP A 79 8.87 5.99 0.85
N ALA A 80 8.37 7.16 0.43
CA ALA A 80 6.99 7.57 0.70
C ALA A 80 5.99 6.63 0.00
N LEU A 81 6.27 6.24 -1.24
CA LEU A 81 5.45 5.29 -1.99
C LEU A 81 5.45 3.90 -1.35
N LEU A 82 6.63 3.40 -0.97
CA LEU A 82 6.77 2.15 -0.22
C LEU A 82 5.99 2.23 1.10
N GLY A 83 6.14 3.31 1.86
CA GLY A 83 5.42 3.52 3.12
C GLY A 83 3.90 3.46 2.94
N ASN A 84 3.36 4.12 1.92
CA ASN A 84 1.93 4.06 1.59
C ASN A 84 1.49 2.64 1.17
N ALA A 85 2.29 1.94 0.38
CA ALA A 85 1.98 0.58 -0.05
C ALA A 85 2.02 -0.43 1.12
N LEU A 86 3.05 -0.33 1.96
CA LEU A 86 3.22 -1.14 3.16
C LEU A 86 2.10 -0.86 4.15
N TRP A 87 1.71 0.40 4.34
CA TRP A 87 0.58 0.75 5.19
C TRP A 87 -0.71 0.12 4.67
N LEU A 88 -1.03 0.24 3.38
CA LEU A 88 -2.26 -0.35 2.84
C LEU A 88 -2.32 -1.88 2.98
N LEU A 89 -1.18 -2.55 2.88
CA LEU A 89 -1.08 -3.99 3.10
C LEU A 89 -1.20 -4.34 4.59
N GLY A 90 -0.46 -3.64 5.45
CA GLY A 90 -0.44 -3.83 6.90
C GLY A 90 -1.81 -3.56 7.52
N ASP A 91 -2.46 -2.46 7.15
CA ASP A 91 -3.78 -2.07 7.63
C ASP A 91 -4.85 -3.15 7.33
N ARG A 92 -4.79 -3.80 6.16
CA ARG A 92 -5.66 -4.94 5.85
C ARG A 92 -5.41 -6.15 6.74
N LEU A 93 -4.15 -6.43 7.08
CA LEU A 93 -3.81 -7.51 8.03
C LEU A 93 -4.27 -7.15 9.44
N LEU A 94 -4.15 -5.87 9.82
CA LEU A 94 -4.57 -5.36 11.11
C LEU A 94 -6.09 -5.40 11.25
N ALA A 95 -6.84 -4.92 10.26
CA ALA A 95 -8.29 -4.99 10.21
C ALA A 95 -8.82 -6.42 10.34
N ARG A 96 -8.21 -7.40 9.64
CA ARG A 96 -8.54 -8.83 9.81
C ARG A 96 -8.23 -9.36 11.20
N SER A 97 -7.21 -8.83 11.85
CA SER A 97 -6.83 -9.23 13.21
C SER A 97 -7.79 -8.65 14.25
N ARG A 98 -8.20 -7.38 14.08
CA ARG A 98 -9.25 -6.71 14.86
C ARG A 98 -10.60 -7.42 14.73
N ALA A 99 -11.03 -7.72 13.51
CA ALA A 99 -12.29 -8.41 13.25
C ALA A 99 -12.35 -9.83 13.83
N ALA A 100 -11.19 -10.49 14.00
CA ALA A 100 -11.10 -11.83 14.57
C ALA A 100 -10.96 -11.84 16.12
N ARG A 101 -10.85 -10.67 16.75
CA ARG A 101 -10.70 -10.53 18.21
C ARG A 101 -11.96 -11.01 18.92
N ARG A 102 -11.76 -11.78 19.99
CA ARG A 102 -12.85 -12.29 20.85
C ARG A 102 -12.77 -11.75 22.27
N GLN A 103 -11.58 -11.31 22.69
CA GLN A 103 -11.36 -10.78 24.03
C GLN A 103 -11.50 -9.25 24.10
N ARG A 104 -11.77 -8.73 25.30
CA ARG A 104 -11.74 -7.30 25.65
C ARG A 104 -10.53 -6.99 26.54
N GLY A 105 -10.38 -5.73 26.91
CA GLY A 105 -9.32 -5.25 27.79
C GLY A 105 -7.92 -5.60 27.25
N PRO A 106 -6.92 -5.75 28.14
CA PRO A 106 -5.57 -6.11 27.75
C PRO A 106 -5.47 -7.38 26.90
N ASP A 107 -6.27 -8.41 27.19
CA ASP A 107 -6.29 -9.66 26.42
C ASP A 107 -6.72 -9.46 24.97
N GLY A 108 -7.72 -8.60 24.74
CA GLY A 108 -8.18 -8.23 23.41
C GLY A 108 -7.09 -7.55 22.57
N VAL A 109 -6.29 -6.68 23.20
CA VAL A 109 -5.18 -6.00 22.54
C VAL A 109 -4.09 -7.01 22.15
N ILE A 110 -3.67 -7.84 23.10
CA ILE A 110 -2.64 -8.87 22.89
C ILE A 110 -3.08 -9.88 21.82
N GLU A 111 -4.36 -10.27 21.80
CA GLU A 111 -4.92 -11.14 20.77
C GLU A 111 -4.75 -10.55 19.37
N VAL A 112 -5.09 -9.27 19.18
CA VAL A 112 -4.92 -8.57 17.90
C VAL A 112 -3.44 -8.52 17.51
N SER A 113 -2.56 -8.16 18.43
CA SER A 113 -1.11 -8.07 18.18
C SER A 113 -0.50 -9.40 17.76
N ARG A 114 -0.90 -10.50 18.43
CA ARG A 114 -0.42 -11.85 18.10
C ARG A 114 -0.85 -12.26 16.69
N ARG A 115 -2.15 -12.12 16.39
CA ARG A 115 -2.72 -12.44 15.06
C ARG A 115 -2.08 -11.59 13.96
N PHE A 116 -1.84 -10.31 14.22
CA PHE A 116 -1.17 -9.43 13.27
C PHE A 116 0.27 -9.89 13.01
N ALA A 117 1.03 -10.20 14.07
CA ALA A 117 2.41 -10.66 13.95
C ALA A 117 2.52 -11.97 13.18
N GLU A 118 1.65 -12.95 13.45
CA GLU A 118 1.57 -14.21 12.69
C GLU A 118 1.30 -13.97 11.20
N ARG A 119 0.30 -13.14 10.89
CA ARG A 119 -0.07 -12.81 9.50
C ARG A 119 1.05 -12.08 8.77
N LEU A 120 1.73 -11.15 9.44
CA LEU A 120 2.82 -10.39 8.84
C LEU A 120 4.04 -11.28 8.58
N ARG A 121 4.40 -12.15 9.53
CA ARG A 121 5.49 -13.13 9.35
C ARG A 121 5.22 -14.09 8.20
N ALA A 122 3.97 -14.48 7.99
CA ALA A 122 3.59 -15.33 6.85
C ALA A 122 3.75 -14.62 5.49
N ALA A 123 3.76 -13.28 5.44
CA ALA A 123 3.87 -12.51 4.20
C ALA A 123 5.27 -12.61 3.56
N ARG A 124 5.40 -13.45 2.53
CA ARG A 124 6.68 -13.68 1.80
C ARG A 124 7.28 -12.39 1.24
N SER A 125 6.46 -11.47 0.74
CA SER A 125 6.92 -10.18 0.20
C SER A 125 7.59 -9.32 1.26
N MET A 126 7.09 -9.33 2.49
CA MET A 126 7.69 -8.59 3.61
C MET A 126 9.05 -9.18 3.98
N ARG A 127 9.16 -10.51 4.12
CA ARG A 127 10.43 -11.17 4.40
C ARG A 127 11.47 -10.90 3.31
N ARG A 128 11.06 -10.95 2.04
CA ARG A 128 11.93 -10.62 0.90
C ARG A 128 12.40 -9.16 0.95
N PHE A 129 11.51 -8.23 1.27
CA PHE A 129 11.84 -6.81 1.38
C PHE A 129 12.88 -6.55 2.48
N VAL A 130 12.61 -7.04 3.69
CA VAL A 130 13.50 -6.87 4.85
C VAL A 130 14.88 -7.49 4.59
N GLY A 131 14.92 -8.69 3.99
CA GLY A 131 16.18 -9.37 3.68
C GLY A 131 16.98 -8.74 2.53
N ALA A 132 16.29 -8.25 1.48
CA ALA A 132 16.94 -7.71 0.29
C ALA A 132 17.33 -6.23 0.45
N GLU A 133 16.55 -5.44 1.19
CA GLU A 133 16.72 -3.99 1.32
C GLU A 133 16.64 -3.52 2.79
N PRO A 134 17.46 -4.05 3.73
CA PRO A 134 17.30 -3.80 5.17
C PRO A 134 17.41 -2.31 5.55
N GLN A 135 18.31 -1.56 4.92
CA GLN A 135 18.46 -0.12 5.18
C GLN A 135 17.24 0.69 4.72
N THR A 136 16.67 0.34 3.56
CA THR A 136 15.44 0.96 3.06
C THR A 136 14.26 0.56 3.93
N ALA A 137 14.17 -0.70 4.34
CA ALA A 137 13.14 -1.17 5.26
C ALA A 137 13.17 -0.39 6.57
N ALA A 138 14.35 -0.23 7.21
CA ALA A 138 14.48 0.54 8.44
C ALA A 138 14.03 2.00 8.26
N ARG A 139 14.46 2.64 7.15
CA ARG A 139 14.08 4.03 6.85
C ARG A 139 12.56 4.15 6.65
N VAL A 140 11.95 3.33 5.80
CA VAL A 140 10.51 3.39 5.52
C VAL A 140 9.65 3.03 6.74
N LEU A 141 10.06 2.04 7.53
CA LEU A 141 9.26 1.55 8.66
C LEU A 141 9.33 2.49 9.87
N PHE A 142 10.52 3.02 10.20
CA PHE A 142 10.77 3.67 11.49
C PHE A 142 10.96 5.19 11.41
N THR A 143 11.06 5.77 10.22
CA THR A 143 11.29 7.22 10.05
C THR A 143 10.11 7.91 9.36
N PRO A 144 10.03 9.25 9.42
CA PRO A 144 8.99 10.00 8.73
C PRO A 144 8.96 9.82 7.20
N SER A 145 10.03 9.28 6.59
CA SER A 145 10.07 9.08 5.13
C SER A 145 8.96 8.17 4.59
N GLY A 146 8.51 7.18 5.37
CA GLY A 146 7.41 6.28 5.01
C GLY A 146 6.11 6.51 5.79
N GLU A 147 6.15 7.29 6.87
CA GLU A 147 5.02 7.53 7.81
C GLU A 147 4.41 6.24 8.42
N VAL A 148 5.04 5.06 8.27
CA VAL A 148 4.47 3.78 8.72
C VAL A 148 4.37 3.73 10.24
N HIS A 149 5.46 4.08 10.95
CA HIS A 149 5.49 4.13 12.41
C HIS A 149 4.36 5.00 12.99
N ARG A 150 4.22 6.23 12.47
CA ARG A 150 3.18 7.17 12.92
C ARG A 150 1.78 6.59 12.75
N ARG A 151 1.48 5.98 11.60
CA ARG A 151 0.18 5.37 11.34
C ARG A 151 -0.06 4.15 12.23
N ALA A 152 0.98 3.36 12.52
CA ALA A 152 0.89 2.23 13.45
C ALA A 152 0.52 2.69 14.87
N ILE A 153 1.08 3.81 15.36
CA ILE A 153 0.72 4.39 16.67
C ILE A 153 -0.76 4.75 16.72
N LEU A 154 -1.26 5.45 15.69
CA LEU A 154 -2.66 5.84 15.61
C LEU A 154 -3.59 4.61 15.61
N ALA A 155 -3.27 3.61 14.78
CA ALA A 155 -4.07 2.40 14.73
C ALA A 155 -4.01 1.58 16.03
N GLN A 156 -2.86 1.56 16.73
CA GLN A 156 -2.72 0.89 18.02
C GLN A 156 -3.53 1.60 19.11
N ARG A 157 -3.55 2.93 19.13
CA ARG A 157 -4.44 3.71 20.00
C ARG A 157 -5.90 3.32 19.77
N ASP A 158 -6.32 3.21 18.52
CA ASP A 158 -7.70 2.82 18.21
C ASP A 158 -8.00 1.37 18.67
N ILE A 159 -7.02 0.45 18.59
CA ILE A 159 -7.15 -0.91 19.13
C ILE A 159 -7.36 -0.90 20.65
N PHE A 160 -6.66 -0.03 21.38
CA PHE A 160 -6.85 0.12 22.83
C PHE A 160 -8.29 0.55 23.14
N VAL A 161 -8.78 1.60 22.46
CA VAL A 161 -10.16 2.10 22.61
C VAL A 161 -11.17 1.00 22.30
N GLU A 162 -11.02 0.30 21.16
CA GLU A 162 -11.94 -0.77 20.77
C GLU A 162 -11.96 -1.93 21.76
N ALA A 163 -10.83 -2.24 22.37
CA ALA A 163 -10.73 -3.32 23.35
C ALA A 163 -11.30 -2.90 24.72
N GLY A 164 -11.36 -1.61 25.00
CA GLY A 164 -11.58 -1.10 26.35
C GLY A 164 -10.34 -1.32 27.22
N ALA A 165 -9.15 -1.10 26.67
CA ALA A 165 -7.87 -1.19 27.39
C ALA A 165 -7.26 0.21 27.57
N GLY A 166 -6.73 0.50 28.77
CA GLY A 166 -6.13 1.79 29.13
C GLY A 166 -6.96 2.58 30.14
N ARG A 167 -6.29 3.37 30.99
CA ARG A 167 -6.90 4.06 32.15
C ARG A 167 -7.72 5.31 31.79
N SER A 168 -7.22 6.11 30.85
CA SER A 168 -7.80 7.39 30.45
C SER A 168 -7.48 7.66 28.97
N SER A 169 -8.29 8.49 28.31
CA SER A 169 -8.06 8.89 26.91
C SER A 169 -6.72 9.62 26.70
N ASP A 170 -6.28 10.35 27.72
CA ASP A 170 -5.19 11.31 27.62
C ASP A 170 -3.81 10.63 27.57
N ASP A 171 -3.69 9.41 28.13
CA ASP A 171 -2.44 8.64 28.17
C ASP A 171 -2.29 7.64 26.99
N LEU A 172 -3.31 7.50 26.13
CA LEU A 172 -3.29 6.44 25.11
C LEU A 172 -2.25 6.66 24.01
N PHE A 173 -1.88 7.90 23.70
CA PHE A 173 -0.91 8.17 22.64
C PHE A 173 0.54 7.83 23.06
N PRO A 174 1.06 8.30 24.21
CA PRO A 174 2.35 7.83 24.73
C PRO A 174 2.38 6.31 24.95
N LEU A 175 1.31 5.72 25.46
CA LEU A 175 1.19 4.28 25.62
C LEU A 175 1.27 3.54 24.28
N ALA A 176 0.56 4.01 23.25
CA ALA A 176 0.57 3.40 21.92
C ALA A 176 1.94 3.50 21.27
N PHE A 177 2.65 4.61 21.47
CA PHE A 177 4.03 4.76 21.03
C PHE A 177 4.94 3.66 21.63
N LEU A 178 4.94 3.51 22.95
CA LEU A 178 5.78 2.51 23.62
C LEU A 178 5.41 1.08 23.22
N TYR A 179 4.10 0.80 23.14
CA TYR A 179 3.59 -0.50 22.70
C TYR A 179 4.04 -0.85 21.28
N VAL A 180 3.95 0.11 20.35
CA VAL A 180 4.41 -0.07 18.96
C VAL A 180 5.91 -0.32 18.91
N ARG A 181 6.73 0.38 19.70
CA ARG A 181 8.19 0.13 19.74
C ARG A 181 8.54 -1.29 20.18
N ILE A 182 7.82 -1.83 21.16
CA ILE A 182 8.00 -3.24 21.56
C ILE A 182 7.55 -4.16 20.43
N MET A 183 6.40 -3.91 19.80
CA MET A 183 5.94 -4.70 18.66
C MET A 183 6.92 -4.65 17.47
N GLU A 184 7.54 -3.52 17.19
CA GLU A 184 8.57 -3.40 16.15
C GLU A 184 9.79 -4.29 16.43
N SER A 185 10.19 -4.44 17.70
CA SER A 185 11.26 -5.38 18.07
C SER A 185 10.89 -6.85 17.81
N VAL A 186 9.60 -7.18 17.87
CA VAL A 186 9.07 -8.51 17.61
C VAL A 186 8.95 -8.78 16.10
N LEU A 187 8.50 -7.79 15.34
CA LEU A 187 8.25 -7.92 13.90
C LEU A 187 9.52 -7.78 13.07
N TYR A 188 10.44 -6.93 13.51
CA TYR A 188 11.59 -6.47 12.73
C TYR A 188 12.89 -6.45 13.53
N GLY A 189 12.98 -7.20 14.64
CA GLY A 189 14.16 -7.23 15.52
C GLY A 189 15.49 -7.47 14.79
N GLU A 190 15.45 -8.24 13.71
CA GLU A 190 16.61 -8.51 12.84
C GLU A 190 17.22 -7.23 12.23
N LEU A 191 16.43 -6.17 12.02
CA LEU A 191 16.92 -4.88 11.53
C LEU A 191 17.71 -4.07 12.58
N PHE A 192 17.61 -4.42 13.86
CA PHE A 192 18.26 -3.70 14.96
C PHE A 192 19.50 -4.41 15.50
N SER A 193 19.39 -5.72 15.77
CA SER A 193 20.41 -6.47 16.53
C SER A 193 20.69 -7.87 15.96
N GLY A 194 20.17 -8.19 14.78
CA GLY A 194 20.35 -9.49 14.13
C GLY A 194 19.56 -10.65 14.77
N ARG A 195 18.71 -10.40 15.78
CA ARG A 195 17.77 -11.40 16.34
C ARG A 195 16.40 -10.78 16.59
N ALA A 196 15.35 -11.48 16.16
CA ALA A 196 13.97 -11.12 16.50
C ALA A 196 13.63 -11.47 17.96
N VAL A 197 12.83 -10.62 18.61
CA VAL A 197 12.22 -10.98 19.90
C VAL A 197 11.02 -11.89 19.63
N GLU A 198 11.02 -13.06 20.25
CA GLU A 198 9.88 -13.96 20.19
C GLU A 198 8.63 -13.32 20.82
N PHE A 199 7.47 -13.47 20.16
CA PHE A 199 6.23 -12.84 20.65
C PHE A 199 5.89 -13.25 22.09
N PRO A 200 5.99 -14.53 22.51
CA PRO A 200 5.75 -14.92 23.91
C PRO A 200 6.65 -14.19 24.92
N THR A 201 7.89 -13.85 24.53
CA THR A 201 8.81 -13.10 25.39
C THR A 201 8.35 -11.65 25.54
N ALA A 202 7.98 -11.00 24.43
CA ALA A 202 7.51 -9.62 24.44
C ALA A 202 6.13 -9.46 25.09
N GLU A 203 5.27 -10.48 25.05
CA GLU A 203 3.91 -10.43 25.59
C GLU A 203 3.89 -10.00 27.06
N ARG A 204 4.85 -10.43 27.88
CA ARG A 204 4.95 -9.99 29.28
C ARG A 204 5.16 -8.48 29.41
N ALA A 205 6.04 -7.91 28.59
CA ALA A 205 6.30 -6.46 28.57
C ALA A 205 5.10 -5.69 28.03
N LEU A 206 4.46 -6.19 26.96
CA LEU A 206 3.24 -5.60 26.40
C LEU A 206 2.10 -5.59 27.42
N ARG A 207 1.90 -6.68 28.17
CA ARG A 207 0.91 -6.76 29.25
C ARG A 207 1.24 -5.82 30.40
N GLY A 208 2.51 -5.68 30.78
CA GLY A 208 2.92 -4.72 31.81
C GLY A 208 2.62 -3.26 31.48
N LEU A 209 2.53 -2.92 30.18
CA LEU A 209 2.09 -1.59 29.73
C LEU A 209 0.57 -1.40 29.75
N LEU A 210 -0.20 -2.49 29.78
CA LEU A 210 -1.66 -2.49 29.75
C LEU A 210 -2.18 -2.71 31.17
N PRO A 211 -2.54 -1.66 31.91
CA PRO A 211 -3.12 -1.83 33.23
C PRO A 211 -4.46 -2.58 33.14
N ASP A 212 -4.77 -3.34 34.20
CA ASP A 212 -6.07 -3.97 34.41
C ASP A 212 -7.21 -2.93 34.44
#